data_AF-A0A8S3J257-F1
#
_entry.id   AF-A0A8S3J257-F1
#
_cell.length_a   1.000
_cell.length_b   1.000
_cell.length_c   1.000
_cell.angle_alpha   90.00
_cell.angle_beta   90.00
_cell.angle_gamma   90.00
#
_symmetry.space_group_name_H-M   'P 1'
#
loop_
_entity.id
_entity.type
_entity.pdbx_description
1 polymer ?
#
loop_
_entity_poly.entity_id
_entity_poly.type
_entity_poly.pdbx_seq_one_letter_code
_entity_poly.pdbx_strand_id
1 'polypeptide(L)'
;KQTPKTTTDMYQYNSESDDDAEFDTHNIDVPEDLEEDEVSSDEENSSENDEENDIAGASTENESDLENVDNNSTTDEEPLSDDDLDQSQNIQYSVHELIQRIRACVSNVRGIRAVNDYVIRKARSNDPPIKSNLVTDFEIRWNTTFIMIDRFVIYRSIIDDINSRPFKIAHITSTQQVKLGSKEFEFNNDEWNRINDLHTVLKP
;
A
#
# COMPACT_ATOMS: atom_id res chain seq x y z
N LYS A 1 -46.41 -18.35 57.02
CA LYS A 1 -45.23 -18.92 57.72
C LYS A 1 -44.13 -19.04 56.66
N GLN A 2 -43.27 -18.04 56.49
CA GLN A 2 -42.08 -17.65 57.27
C GLN A 2 -40.84 -18.07 56.46
N THR A 3 -40.09 -17.07 56.00
CA THR A 3 -38.81 -17.18 55.28
C THR A 3 -37.67 -17.61 56.22
N PRO A 4 -36.54 -18.07 55.65
CA PRO A 4 -35.21 -17.77 56.19
C PRO A 4 -34.35 -17.09 55.10
N LYS A 5 -33.88 -15.84 55.26
CA LYS A 5 -32.73 -15.33 56.04
C LYS A 5 -31.34 -15.76 55.52
N THR A 6 -30.68 -14.75 54.94
CA THR A 6 -29.26 -14.56 54.60
C THR A 6 -28.34 -14.54 55.84
N THR A 7 -27.12 -15.07 55.73
CA THR A 7 -25.93 -14.64 56.52
C THR A 7 -24.61 -15.08 55.85
N THR A 8 -23.54 -14.27 56.01
CA THR A 8 -22.11 -14.68 56.09
C THR A 8 -21.36 -14.80 54.74
N ASP A 9 -20.30 -14.06 54.39
CA ASP A 9 -19.38 -13.21 55.16
C ASP A 9 -18.78 -12.06 54.32
N MET A 10 -18.52 -10.94 55.01
CA MET A 10 -17.71 -9.81 54.57
C MET A 10 -16.22 -10.14 54.69
N TYR A 11 -15.42 -9.84 53.66
CA TYR A 11 -14.00 -9.59 53.84
C TYR A 11 -13.76 -8.09 53.84
N GLN A 12 -13.53 -7.54 55.04
CA GLN A 12 -12.87 -6.26 55.24
C GLN A 12 -11.36 -6.50 55.11
N TYR A 13 -10.71 -5.86 54.13
CA TYR A 13 -9.28 -5.58 54.19
C TYR A 13 -9.11 -4.09 54.38
N ASN A 14 -8.82 -3.71 55.63
CA ASN A 14 -8.12 -2.49 55.94
C ASN A 14 -6.63 -2.75 55.71
N SER A 15 -6.00 -1.98 54.83
CA SER A 15 -4.59 -1.66 54.98
C SER A 15 -4.43 -0.18 54.69
N GLU A 16 -4.34 0.55 55.79
CA GLU A 16 -3.70 1.84 55.91
C GLU A 16 -2.30 1.75 55.34
N SER A 17 -1.92 2.71 54.50
CA SER A 17 -0.54 3.18 54.36
C SER A 17 -0.62 4.58 53.77
N ASP A 18 -0.53 5.54 54.69
CA ASP A 18 -0.08 6.89 54.43
C ASP A 18 1.29 6.83 53.74
N ASP A 19 1.45 7.56 52.64
CA ASP A 19 2.74 8.11 52.24
C ASP A 19 2.45 9.39 51.44
N ASP A 20 2.52 10.48 52.19
CA ASP A 20 2.59 11.85 51.71
C ASP A 20 3.84 12.03 50.83
N ALA A 21 3.65 12.07 49.52
CA ALA A 21 4.65 12.59 48.60
C ALA A 21 4.22 14.00 48.17
N GLU A 22 4.61 15.00 48.96
CA GLU A 22 4.64 16.39 48.57
C GLU A 22 5.55 16.55 47.33
N PHE A 23 4.94 16.78 46.17
CA PHE A 23 5.68 17.16 44.97
C PHE A 23 5.89 18.68 44.99
N ASP A 24 7.10 19.07 45.36
CA ASP A 24 7.61 20.44 45.36
C ASP A 24 7.64 21.00 43.93
N THR A 25 6.66 21.83 43.58
CA THR A 25 6.64 22.58 42.32
C THR A 25 7.53 23.81 42.45
N HIS A 26 8.84 23.59 42.35
CA HIS A 26 9.80 24.66 42.15
C HIS A 26 9.62 25.32 40.77
N ASN A 27 9.41 26.64 40.83
CA ASN A 27 9.52 27.65 39.78
C ASN A 27 10.25 27.21 38.51
N ILE A 28 9.53 27.21 37.38
CA ILE A 28 10.14 27.38 36.06
C ILE A 28 9.93 28.83 35.68
N ASP A 29 11.00 29.61 35.78
CA ASP A 29 11.14 30.90 35.11
C ASP A 29 10.91 30.68 33.61
N VAL A 30 9.91 31.37 33.06
CA VAL A 30 9.68 31.49 31.62
C VAL A 30 10.29 32.81 31.17
N PRO A 31 11.43 32.82 30.46
CA PRO A 31 11.87 34.01 29.79
C PRO A 31 11.39 34.03 28.33
N GLU A 32 11.07 35.27 27.94
CA GLU A 32 11.26 35.89 26.62
C GLU A 32 10.39 35.43 25.45
N ASP A 33 9.43 36.30 25.13
CA ASP A 33 9.43 37.08 23.89
C ASP A 33 10.09 36.39 22.69
N LEU A 34 9.29 35.80 21.82
CA LEU A 34 9.57 35.82 20.40
C LEU A 34 8.32 36.24 19.65
N GLU A 35 8.46 37.43 19.09
CA GLU A 35 7.50 38.14 18.28
C GLU A 35 7.07 37.36 17.04
N GLU A 36 5.87 37.71 16.62
CA GLU A 36 5.22 37.37 15.37
C GLU A 36 6.06 37.87 14.18
N ASP A 37 6.23 37.03 13.16
CA ASP A 37 6.49 37.52 11.81
C ASP A 37 5.55 36.78 10.84
N GLU A 38 4.59 37.55 10.34
CA GLU A 38 3.81 37.25 9.15
C GLU A 38 4.65 37.44 7.86
N VAL A 39 4.03 37.05 6.75
CA VAL A 39 4.38 37.26 5.32
C VAL A 39 5.42 36.28 4.75
N SER A 40 5.28 35.72 3.55
CA SER A 40 4.56 36.15 2.35
C SER A 40 4.22 34.95 1.47
N SER A 41 3.07 35.05 0.80
CA SER A 41 2.71 34.34 -0.43
C SER A 41 3.71 34.63 -1.56
N ASP A 42 3.99 33.63 -2.40
CA ASP A 42 4.11 33.82 -3.85
C ASP A 42 3.81 32.48 -4.55
N GLU A 43 2.70 32.49 -5.28
CA GLU A 43 2.43 31.56 -6.39
C GLU A 43 3.43 31.87 -7.50
N GLU A 44 4.03 30.87 -8.14
CA GLU A 44 4.24 30.95 -9.59
C GLU A 44 3.97 29.60 -10.27
N ASN A 45 3.03 29.71 -11.19
CA ASN A 45 2.59 28.79 -12.20
C ASN A 45 3.57 28.87 -13.39
N SER A 46 3.97 27.74 -13.96
CA SER A 46 4.47 27.70 -15.34
C SER A 46 4.14 26.37 -15.98
N SER A 47 3.04 26.40 -16.71
CA SER A 47 2.73 25.57 -17.87
C SER A 47 3.58 25.99 -19.08
N GLU A 48 4.02 25.04 -19.90
CA GLU A 48 4.17 25.10 -21.39
C GLU A 48 4.88 23.79 -21.81
N ASN A 49 4.17 22.82 -22.41
CA ASN A 49 3.79 22.65 -23.82
C ASN A 49 4.89 22.07 -24.73
N ASP A 50 4.46 21.02 -25.44
CA ASP A 50 4.78 20.58 -26.80
C ASP A 50 6.24 20.37 -27.22
N GLU A 51 6.56 19.12 -27.59
CA GLU A 51 7.25 18.86 -28.85
C GLU A 51 6.83 17.48 -29.41
N GLU A 52 5.93 17.54 -30.39
CA GLU A 52 5.76 16.50 -31.40
C GLU A 52 7.07 16.31 -32.16
N ASN A 53 7.42 15.06 -32.49
CA ASN A 53 8.39 14.82 -33.56
C ASN A 53 7.98 13.59 -34.38
N ASP A 54 7.21 13.87 -35.43
CA ASP A 54 7.09 13.03 -36.61
C ASP A 54 8.37 13.13 -37.43
N ILE A 55 9.07 12.02 -37.65
CA ILE A 55 9.97 11.88 -38.80
C ILE A 55 9.71 10.55 -39.50
N ALA A 56 9.23 10.70 -40.72
CA ALA A 56 9.04 9.70 -41.74
C ALA A 56 10.34 9.07 -42.24
N GLY A 57 10.22 7.84 -42.73
CA GLY A 57 10.82 7.45 -44.01
C GLY A 57 12.21 6.81 -43.98
N ALA A 58 12.24 5.49 -44.08
CA ALA A 58 13.20 4.80 -44.92
C ALA A 58 12.64 3.45 -45.39
N SER A 59 12.04 3.45 -46.58
CA SER A 59 11.91 2.25 -47.40
C SER A 59 13.29 1.66 -47.66
N THR A 60 13.45 0.36 -47.44
CA THR A 60 14.37 -0.44 -48.25
C THR A 60 13.66 -1.73 -48.62
N GLU A 61 13.31 -1.80 -49.89
CA GLU A 61 12.99 -3.01 -50.62
C GLU A 61 14.20 -3.94 -50.55
N ASN A 62 13.96 -5.22 -50.27
CA ASN A 62 14.78 -6.26 -50.86
C ASN A 62 13.93 -7.53 -51.00
N GLU A 63 13.48 -7.75 -52.23
CA GLU A 63 12.95 -9.01 -52.71
C GLU A 63 14.06 -10.06 -52.74
N SER A 64 13.75 -11.27 -52.28
CA SER A 64 14.25 -12.53 -52.87
C SER A 64 13.39 -13.69 -52.36
N ASP A 65 12.24 -13.79 -53.01
CA ASP A 65 11.70 -14.97 -53.71
C ASP A 65 12.25 -16.39 -53.43
N LEU A 66 11.30 -17.34 -53.43
CA LEU A 66 11.40 -18.82 -53.55
C LEU A 66 11.68 -19.60 -52.23
N GLU A 67 10.93 -20.63 -51.80
CA GLU A 67 10.04 -21.57 -52.49
C GLU A 67 8.87 -22.03 -51.60
N ASN A 68 7.75 -22.33 -52.28
CA ASN A 68 6.65 -23.16 -51.83
C ASN A 68 7.13 -24.52 -51.31
N VAL A 69 6.76 -24.86 -50.07
CA VAL A 69 6.41 -26.24 -49.71
C VAL A 69 5.12 -26.21 -48.89
N ASP A 70 4.06 -26.60 -49.57
CA ASP A 70 2.81 -27.11 -49.02
C ASP A 70 3.10 -28.15 -47.93
N ASN A 71 2.78 -27.85 -46.68
CA ASN A 71 2.35 -28.90 -45.78
C ASN A 71 1.28 -28.34 -44.84
N ASN A 72 0.06 -28.43 -45.35
CA ASN A 72 -1.19 -28.55 -44.62
C ASN A 72 -1.01 -29.23 -43.25
N SER A 73 -0.78 -28.43 -42.21
CA SER A 73 -1.05 -28.84 -40.84
C SER A 73 -2.32 -28.12 -40.44
N THR A 74 -3.44 -28.77 -40.71
CA THR A 74 -4.71 -28.53 -40.03
C THR A 74 -4.46 -28.62 -38.53
N THR A 75 -4.13 -27.49 -37.92
CA THR A 75 -4.43 -27.27 -36.52
C THR A 75 -5.94 -27.18 -36.47
N ASP A 76 -6.59 -28.25 -36.00
CA ASP A 76 -7.95 -28.19 -35.46
C ASP A 76 -7.93 -27.16 -34.32
N GLU A 77 -7.93 -25.87 -34.66
CA GLU A 77 -8.34 -24.84 -33.74
C GLU A 77 -9.84 -24.98 -33.64
N GLU A 78 -10.26 -25.81 -32.67
CA GLU A 78 -11.64 -25.78 -32.21
C GLU A 78 -11.97 -24.31 -31.94
N PRO A 79 -13.06 -23.78 -32.54
CA PRO A 79 -13.46 -22.42 -32.28
C PRO A 79 -13.65 -22.29 -30.77
N LEU A 80 -12.81 -21.46 -30.13
CA LEU A 80 -12.96 -21.12 -28.72
C LEU A 80 -14.43 -20.77 -28.51
N SER A 81 -15.08 -21.45 -27.57
CA SER A 81 -16.49 -21.21 -27.33
C SER A 81 -16.67 -19.76 -26.88
N ASP A 82 -17.80 -19.14 -27.22
CA ASP A 82 -18.10 -17.77 -26.78
C ASP A 82 -17.99 -17.64 -25.24
N ASP A 83 -18.26 -18.74 -24.50
CA ASP A 83 -18.08 -18.84 -23.06
C ASP A 83 -16.60 -18.80 -22.60
N ASP A 84 -15.66 -19.35 -23.38
CA ASP A 84 -14.21 -19.32 -23.07
C ASP A 84 -13.62 -17.93 -23.30
N LEU A 85 -14.11 -17.20 -24.32
CA LEU A 85 -13.72 -15.82 -24.58
C LEU A 85 -14.21 -14.87 -23.49
N ASP A 86 -15.45 -15.03 -23.02
CA ASP A 86 -16.04 -14.23 -21.95
C ASP A 86 -15.31 -14.47 -20.61
N GLN A 87 -14.96 -15.73 -20.30
CA GLN A 87 -14.16 -16.06 -19.12
C GLN A 87 -12.75 -15.48 -19.17
N SER A 88 -12.07 -15.56 -20.31
CA SER A 88 -10.73 -14.99 -20.47
C SER A 88 -10.72 -13.47 -20.32
N GLN A 89 -11.70 -12.78 -20.91
CA GLN A 89 -11.86 -11.34 -20.74
C GLN A 89 -12.15 -10.98 -19.28
N ASN A 90 -13.05 -11.70 -18.61
CA ASN A 90 -13.38 -11.47 -17.20
C ASN A 90 -12.15 -11.64 -16.28
N ILE A 91 -11.32 -12.65 -16.53
CA ILE A 91 -10.05 -12.85 -15.81
C ILE A 91 -9.09 -11.67 -16.07
N GLN A 92 -8.94 -11.22 -17.32
CA GLN A 92 -8.08 -10.08 -17.65
C GLN A 92 -8.54 -8.79 -16.98
N TYR A 93 -9.84 -8.49 -17.00
CA TYR A 93 -10.42 -7.35 -16.30
C TYR A 93 -10.15 -7.43 -14.79
N SER A 94 -10.35 -8.61 -14.20
CA SER A 94 -10.10 -8.81 -12.77
C SER A 94 -8.63 -8.63 -12.38
N VAL A 95 -7.70 -9.13 -13.19
CA VAL A 95 -6.25 -8.92 -12.99
C VAL A 95 -5.90 -7.44 -13.15
N HIS A 96 -6.44 -6.77 -14.17
CA HIS A 96 -6.20 -5.35 -14.38
C HIS A 96 -6.64 -4.50 -13.18
N GLU A 97 -7.86 -4.74 -12.67
CA GLU A 97 -8.36 -4.06 -11.47
C GLU A 97 -7.47 -4.28 -10.25
N LEU A 98 -6.99 -5.52 -10.05
CA LEU A 98 -6.08 -5.86 -8.95
C LEU A 98 -4.77 -5.08 -9.04
N ILE A 99 -4.18 -4.99 -10.24
CA ILE A 99 -2.97 -4.19 -10.50
C ILE A 99 -3.21 -2.70 -10.23
N GLN A 100 -4.33 -2.15 -10.68
CA GLN A 100 -4.67 -0.75 -10.39
C GLN A 100 -4.83 -0.50 -8.89
N ARG A 101 -5.40 -1.46 -8.16
CA ARG A 101 -5.57 -1.33 -6.71
C ARG A 101 -4.24 -1.38 -5.96
N ILE A 102 -3.30 -2.23 -6.39
CA ILE A 102 -1.93 -2.22 -5.87
C ILE A 102 -1.30 -0.83 -6.08
N ARG A 103 -1.42 -0.24 -7.27
CA ARG A 103 -0.91 1.12 -7.55
C ARG A 103 -1.54 2.19 -6.66
N ALA A 104 -2.85 2.11 -6.42
CA ALA A 104 -3.55 3.04 -5.55
C ALA A 104 -3.08 2.93 -4.09
N CYS A 105 -3.01 1.70 -3.55
CA CYS A 105 -2.48 1.42 -2.21
C CYS A 105 -1.08 2.04 -2.01
N VAL A 106 -0.21 1.78 -2.98
CA VAL A 106 1.15 2.31 -3.05
C VAL A 106 1.19 3.83 -3.06
N SER A 107 0.38 4.44 -3.92
CA SER A 107 0.30 5.90 -4.04
C SER A 107 -0.09 6.53 -2.71
N ASN A 108 -1.02 5.90 -1.98
CA ASN A 108 -1.43 6.36 -0.66
C ASN A 108 -0.34 6.22 0.40
N VAL A 109 0.38 5.09 0.42
CA VAL A 109 1.51 4.89 1.34
C VAL A 109 2.57 5.99 1.12
N ARG A 110 2.83 6.36 -0.13
CA ARG A 110 3.79 7.43 -0.48
C ARG A 110 3.27 8.81 -0.14
N GLY A 111 2.02 9.10 -0.49
CA GLY A 111 1.40 10.41 -0.34
C GLY A 111 1.18 10.83 1.11
N ILE A 112 1.23 9.88 2.06
CA ILE A 112 1.08 10.16 3.49
C ILE A 112 2.41 9.92 4.19
N ARG A 113 3.16 11.00 4.47
CA ARG A 113 4.50 10.96 5.10
C ARG A 113 4.55 10.06 6.34
N ALA A 114 3.59 10.19 7.26
CA ALA A 114 3.54 9.40 8.48
C ALA A 114 3.41 7.88 8.22
N VAL A 115 2.67 7.49 7.17
CA VAL A 115 2.52 6.08 6.75
C VAL A 115 3.81 5.58 6.12
N ASN A 116 4.44 6.39 5.28
CA ASN A 116 5.73 6.06 4.68
C ASN A 116 6.81 5.81 5.75
N ASP A 117 6.95 6.74 6.70
CA ASP A 117 7.88 6.62 7.83
C ASP A 117 7.58 5.38 8.68
N TYR A 118 6.29 5.05 8.85
CA TYR A 118 5.86 3.82 9.51
C TYR A 118 6.31 2.57 8.79
N VAL A 119 6.08 2.48 7.49
CA VAL A 119 6.50 1.33 6.68
C VAL A 119 8.01 1.17 6.72
N ILE A 120 8.79 2.25 6.55
CA ILE A 120 10.26 2.21 6.62
C ILE A 120 10.73 1.65 7.98
N ARG A 121 10.15 2.14 9.09
CA ARG A 121 10.48 1.67 10.44
C ARG A 121 10.17 0.18 10.60
N LYS A 122 8.98 -0.24 10.18
CA LYS A 122 8.53 -1.64 10.24
C LYS A 122 9.41 -2.56 9.39
N ALA A 123 9.75 -2.14 8.18
CA ALA A 123 10.60 -2.88 7.25
C ALA A 123 12.00 -3.15 7.83
N ARG A 124 12.59 -2.13 8.47
CA ARG A 124 13.90 -2.24 9.14
C ARG A 124 13.85 -3.14 10.37
N SER A 125 12.72 -3.16 11.08
CA SER A 125 12.51 -4.02 12.25
C SER A 125 12.02 -5.44 11.92
N ASN A 126 11.77 -5.74 10.64
CA ASN A 126 11.36 -7.07 10.21
C ASN A 126 12.49 -8.08 10.42
N ASP A 127 12.17 -9.37 10.54
CA ASP A 127 13.16 -10.44 10.65
C ASP A 127 12.99 -11.47 9.52
N PRO A 128 13.90 -11.52 8.52
CA PRO A 128 15.05 -10.63 8.35
C PRO A 128 14.62 -9.20 7.95
N PRO A 129 15.46 -8.18 8.20
CA PRO A 129 15.18 -6.82 7.78
C PRO A 129 14.99 -6.74 6.28
N ILE A 130 13.91 -6.09 5.84
CA ILE A 130 13.68 -5.86 4.42
C ILE A 130 14.66 -4.77 3.98
N LYS A 131 15.69 -5.18 3.23
CA LYS A 131 16.73 -4.27 2.69
C LYS A 131 16.14 -3.45 1.54
N SER A 132 15.47 -2.38 1.90
CA SER A 132 14.78 -1.48 0.96
C SER A 132 14.59 -0.13 1.65
N ASN A 133 14.80 0.95 0.90
CA ASN A 133 14.32 2.26 1.30
C ASN A 133 13.05 2.50 0.50
N LEU A 134 11.89 2.44 1.16
CA LEU A 134 10.59 2.43 0.49
C LEU A 134 10.44 3.60 -0.48
N VAL A 135 10.79 4.81 -0.04
CA VAL A 135 10.82 6.03 -0.86
C VAL A 135 11.67 5.85 -2.11
N THR A 136 12.91 5.37 -1.94
CA THR A 136 13.87 5.18 -3.04
C THR A 136 13.48 4.05 -3.98
N ASP A 137 12.89 2.96 -3.46
CA ASP A 137 12.41 1.86 -4.28
C ASP A 137 11.10 2.21 -5.02
N PHE A 138 10.24 3.04 -4.42
CA PHE A 138 9.03 3.54 -5.06
C PHE A 138 9.27 4.66 -6.07
N GLU A 139 10.21 5.58 -5.81
CA GLU A 139 10.57 6.66 -6.75
C GLU A 139 11.32 6.13 -7.98
N ILE A 140 12.14 5.08 -7.83
CA ILE A 140 13.10 4.70 -8.89
C ILE A 140 12.74 3.38 -9.61
N ARG A 141 12.02 2.43 -8.98
CA ARG A 141 12.07 1.00 -9.41
C ARG A 141 10.76 0.29 -9.71
N TRP A 142 9.59 0.89 -9.52
CA TRP A 142 8.31 0.21 -9.81
C TRP A 142 7.85 0.38 -11.25
N ASN A 143 8.80 0.50 -12.18
CA ASN A 143 8.55 0.84 -13.58
C ASN A 143 7.98 -0.37 -14.35
N THR A 144 8.12 -1.57 -13.78
CA THR A 144 7.56 -2.81 -14.34
C THR A 144 6.55 -3.41 -13.38
N THR A 145 5.50 -4.03 -13.94
CA THR A 145 4.46 -4.74 -13.19
C THR A 145 5.06 -5.82 -12.28
N PHE A 146 6.10 -6.53 -12.75
CA PHE A 146 6.80 -7.54 -11.97
C PHE A 146 7.44 -6.96 -10.69
N ILE A 147 8.26 -5.90 -10.79
CA ILE A 147 8.94 -5.33 -9.61
C ILE A 147 7.92 -4.79 -8.61
N MET A 148 6.85 -4.16 -9.10
CA MET A 148 5.75 -3.71 -8.25
C MET A 148 5.14 -4.86 -7.45
N ILE A 149 4.76 -5.95 -8.11
CA ILE A 149 4.14 -7.12 -7.46
C ILE A 149 5.14 -7.77 -6.49
N ASP A 150 6.38 -7.99 -6.91
CA ASP A 150 7.43 -8.60 -6.08
C ASP A 150 7.61 -7.86 -4.76
N ARG A 151 7.75 -6.53 -4.83
CA ARG A 151 7.86 -5.70 -3.63
C ARG A 151 6.57 -5.71 -2.83
N PHE A 152 5.41 -5.60 -3.47
CA PHE A 152 4.13 -5.59 -2.77
C PHE A 152 3.91 -6.87 -1.94
N VAL A 153 4.28 -8.04 -2.48
CA VAL A 153 4.24 -9.33 -1.77
C VAL A 153 5.17 -9.31 -0.55
N ILE A 154 6.40 -8.80 -0.68
CA ILE A 154 7.34 -8.67 0.44
C ILE A 154 6.76 -7.80 1.58
N TYR A 155 5.99 -6.77 1.23
CA TYR A 155 5.39 -5.84 2.18
C TYR A 155 4.03 -6.27 2.74
N ARG A 156 3.50 -7.44 2.36
CA ARG A 156 2.16 -7.93 2.74
C ARG A 156 1.84 -7.75 4.22
N SER A 157 2.70 -8.23 5.11
CA SER A 157 2.45 -8.18 6.56
C SER A 157 2.33 -6.75 7.10
N ILE A 158 3.04 -5.79 6.50
CA ILE A 158 2.99 -4.38 6.87
C ILE A 158 1.73 -3.74 6.30
N ILE A 159 1.34 -4.08 5.08
CA ILE A 159 0.10 -3.61 4.44
C ILE A 159 -1.12 -4.10 5.24
N ASP A 160 -1.16 -5.38 5.61
CA ASP A 160 -2.21 -5.96 6.43
C ASP A 160 -2.29 -5.28 7.82
N ASP A 161 -1.14 -4.89 8.39
CA ASP A 161 -1.07 -4.15 9.66
C ASP A 161 -1.61 -2.72 9.55
N ILE A 162 -1.30 -2.03 8.45
CA ILE A 162 -1.83 -0.69 8.15
C ILE A 162 -3.35 -0.74 8.01
N ASN A 163 -3.87 -1.72 7.27
CA ASN A 163 -5.31 -1.88 7.05
C ASN A 163 -6.06 -2.24 8.36
N SER A 164 -5.51 -3.18 9.13
CA SER A 164 -6.17 -3.66 10.35
C SER A 164 -6.09 -2.67 11.51
N ARG A 165 -5.04 -1.85 11.57
CA ARG A 165 -4.75 -0.98 12.73
C ARG A 165 -4.20 0.38 12.33
N PRO A 166 -4.92 1.17 11.50
CA PRO A 166 -4.41 2.46 11.02
C PRO A 166 -4.10 3.42 12.17
N PHE A 167 -4.90 3.38 13.26
CA PHE A 167 -4.72 4.20 14.46
C PHE A 167 -3.37 4.01 15.19
N LYS A 168 -2.62 2.94 14.90
CA LYS A 168 -1.27 2.73 15.49
C LYS A 168 -0.18 3.55 14.80
N ILE A 169 -0.48 4.13 13.65
CA ILE A 169 0.45 5.00 12.94
C ILE A 169 0.34 6.38 13.60
N ALA A 170 1.43 6.83 14.22
CA ALA A 170 1.46 8.14 14.86
C ALA A 170 1.29 9.26 13.82
N HIS A 171 0.69 10.38 14.24
CA HIS A 171 0.59 11.60 13.44
C HIS A 171 -0.22 11.49 12.14
N ILE A 172 -1.16 10.54 12.05
CA ILE A 172 -2.16 10.52 10.95
C ILE A 172 -3.45 11.22 11.38
N THR A 173 -4.07 11.93 10.45
CA THR A 173 -5.37 12.58 10.68
C THR A 173 -6.53 11.58 10.55
N SER A 174 -7.70 11.92 11.06
CA SER A 174 -8.91 11.08 10.91
C SER A 174 -9.27 10.83 9.44
N THR A 175 -9.11 11.82 8.58
CA THR A 175 -9.34 11.67 7.13
C THR A 175 -8.37 10.67 6.51
N GLN A 176 -7.11 10.69 6.93
CA GLN A 176 -6.11 9.71 6.48
C GLN A 176 -6.43 8.31 7.01
N GLN A 177 -6.90 8.18 8.26
CA GLN A 177 -7.34 6.90 8.82
C GLN A 177 -8.46 6.26 7.99
N VAL A 178 -9.47 7.05 7.61
CA VAL A 178 -10.56 6.57 6.75
C VAL A 178 -10.03 6.12 5.38
N LYS A 179 -9.07 6.85 4.81
CA LYS A 179 -8.45 6.46 3.53
C LYS A 179 -7.67 5.15 3.64
N LEU A 180 -6.95 4.94 4.75
CA LEU A 180 -6.21 3.70 5.01
C LEU A 180 -7.12 2.51 5.31
N GLY A 181 -8.33 2.74 5.82
CA GLY A 181 -9.36 1.71 5.99
C GLY A 181 -10.28 1.55 4.78
N SER A 182 -9.92 2.12 3.62
CA SER A 182 -10.69 1.99 2.39
C SER A 182 -10.37 0.68 1.66
N LYS A 183 -11.20 0.35 0.66
CA LYS A 183 -11.04 -0.84 -0.19
C LYS A 183 -9.67 -0.92 -0.88
N GLU A 184 -8.95 0.20 -1.01
CA GLU A 184 -7.61 0.23 -1.60
C GLU A 184 -6.55 -0.51 -0.76
N PHE A 185 -6.77 -0.63 0.56
CA PHE A 185 -5.89 -1.34 1.48
C PHE A 185 -6.42 -2.72 1.90
N GLU A 186 -7.69 -3.01 1.60
CA GLU A 186 -8.35 -4.24 2.04
C GLU A 186 -8.20 -5.36 1.01
N PHE A 187 -7.08 -6.10 1.06
CA PHE A 187 -6.86 -7.28 0.23
C PHE A 187 -7.36 -8.55 0.92
N ASN A 188 -8.33 -9.23 0.30
CA ASN A 188 -8.82 -10.52 0.79
C ASN A 188 -7.86 -11.67 0.43
N ASN A 189 -8.13 -12.86 0.95
CA ASN A 189 -7.25 -14.02 0.71
C ASN A 189 -7.19 -14.43 -0.76
N ASP A 190 -8.29 -14.35 -1.50
CA ASP A 190 -8.32 -14.72 -2.92
C ASP A 190 -7.51 -13.74 -3.77
N GLU A 191 -7.59 -12.45 -3.45
CA GLU A 191 -6.77 -11.42 -4.06
C GLU A 191 -5.29 -11.65 -3.75
N TRP A 192 -4.93 -11.94 -2.51
CA TRP A 192 -3.55 -12.28 -2.16
C TRP A 192 -3.04 -13.52 -2.90
N ASN A 193 -3.88 -14.55 -3.08
CA ASN A 193 -3.52 -15.73 -3.86
C ASN A 193 -3.25 -15.35 -5.31
N ARG A 194 -4.13 -14.57 -5.94
CA ARG A 194 -3.93 -14.08 -7.31
C ARG A 194 -2.68 -13.21 -7.46
N ILE A 195 -2.37 -12.37 -6.48
CA ILE A 195 -1.11 -11.58 -6.47
C ILE A 195 0.10 -12.52 -6.46
N ASN A 196 0.07 -13.59 -5.66
CA ASN A 196 1.16 -14.57 -5.60
C ASN A 196 1.26 -15.40 -6.89
N ASP A 197 0.14 -15.75 -7.52
CA ASP A 197 0.12 -16.44 -8.80
C ASP A 197 0.77 -15.56 -9.89
N LEU A 198 0.36 -14.29 -9.96
CA LEU A 198 0.97 -13.30 -10.86
C LEU A 198 2.46 -13.10 -10.57
N HIS A 199 2.85 -13.03 -9.30
CA HIS A 199 4.26 -12.94 -8.89
C HIS A 199 5.07 -14.13 -9.40
N THR A 200 4.50 -15.34 -9.31
CA THR A 200 5.15 -16.58 -9.75
C THR A 200 5.30 -16.64 -11.26
N VAL A 201 4.25 -16.27 -12.01
CA VAL A 201 4.26 -16.28 -13.49
C VAL A 201 5.19 -15.21 -14.07
N LEU A 202 5.25 -14.04 -13.45
CA LEU A 202 6.08 -12.93 -13.93
C LEU A 202 7.55 -13.03 -13.49
N LYS A 203 7.88 -14.01 -12.63
CA LYS A 203 9.24 -14.22 -12.16
C LYS A 203 10.12 -14.69 -13.33
N PRO A 204 11.29 -14.06 -13.55
CA PRO A 204 12.21 -14.42 -14.63
C PRO A 204 12.90 -15.77 -14.42
#